data_AF-A0A258IPS0-F1
#
_entry.id   AF-A0A258IPS0-F1
#
_cell.length_a   1.000
_cell.length_b   1.000
_cell.length_c   1.000
_cell.angle_alpha   90.00
_cell.angle_beta   90.00
_cell.angle_gamma   90.00
#
_symmetry.space_group_name_H-M   'P 1'
#
loop_
_entity.id
_entity.type
_entity.pdbx_description
1 polymer ?
#
loop_
_entity_poly.entity_id
_entity_poly.type
_entity_poly.pdbx_seq_one_letter_code
_entity_poly.pdbx_strand_id
1 'polypeptide(L)'
;MRAPVGRGLGLILIAGLLAGCSPKLPDGIDETALTEGVGRAIGSASTCVMMADASGKIVWRAGGYITCARNLPDCAGGQPVIAEVVLKAAVGKPARFASCPTGTGGANTVGWAMGPVPTGDGKPARDLTYVAVMEGERALPGREIQERVERAFTRAGF
;
A
#
# COMPACT_ATOMS: atom_id res chain seq x y z
N MET A 1 7.63 -53.39 43.71
CA MET A 1 7.76 -53.37 42.23
C MET A 1 6.49 -52.72 41.65
N ARG A 2 6.68 -51.64 40.86
CA ARG A 2 5.83 -51.00 39.82
C ARG A 2 4.30 -50.82 40.01
N ALA A 3 3.87 -49.55 39.90
CA ALA A 3 2.49 -49.08 39.71
C ALA A 3 1.95 -49.38 38.28
N PRO A 4 0.65 -49.14 38.02
CA PRO A 4 0.31 -47.88 37.34
C PRO A 4 -0.94 -47.18 37.91
N VAL A 5 -0.77 -45.90 38.25
CA VAL A 5 -1.85 -44.92 38.46
C VAL A 5 -2.24 -44.40 37.08
N GLY A 6 -3.51 -44.59 36.72
CA GLY A 6 -4.10 -44.06 35.50
C GLY A 6 -4.95 -42.81 35.77
N ARG A 7 -5.14 -42.06 34.67
CA ARG A 7 -6.14 -41.00 34.42
C ARG A 7 -5.82 -39.59 34.90
N GLY A 8 -5.59 -38.73 33.89
CA GLY A 8 -6.08 -37.35 33.91
C GLY A 8 -5.04 -36.28 33.59
N LEU A 9 -4.28 -36.42 32.50
CA LEU A 9 -3.49 -35.31 31.96
C LEU A 9 -4.45 -34.27 31.34
N GLY A 10 -4.85 -33.28 32.13
CA GLY A 10 -5.56 -32.10 31.66
C GLY A 10 -4.59 -31.19 30.91
N LEU A 11 -4.52 -31.35 29.58
CA LEU A 11 -3.84 -30.41 28.69
C LEU A 11 -4.74 -29.20 28.46
N ILE A 12 -4.55 -28.16 29.27
CA ILE A 12 -5.10 -26.83 29.02
C ILE A 12 -4.32 -26.22 27.84
N LEU A 13 -4.85 -26.37 26.63
CA LEU A 13 -4.40 -25.67 25.44
C LEU A 13 -4.76 -24.19 25.56
N ILE A 14 -3.80 -23.39 26.03
CA ILE A 14 -3.83 -21.94 25.90
C ILE A 14 -3.54 -21.63 24.42
N ALA A 15 -4.59 -21.71 23.59
CA ALA A 15 -4.58 -21.15 22.24
C ALA A 15 -4.68 -19.64 22.35
N GLY A 16 -3.58 -19.00 22.74
CA GLY A 16 -3.40 -17.56 22.63
C GLY A 16 -3.42 -17.20 21.15
N LEU A 17 -4.60 -16.79 20.67
CA LEU A 17 -4.78 -16.10 19.40
C LEU A 17 -3.89 -14.86 19.42
N LEU A 18 -2.68 -14.98 18.86
CA LEU A 18 -1.97 -13.88 18.25
C LEU A 18 -2.79 -13.45 17.02
N ALA A 19 -3.97 -12.86 17.25
CA ALA A 19 -4.60 -12.00 16.28
C ALA A 19 -3.70 -10.77 16.19
N GLY A 20 -2.63 -10.92 15.40
CA GLY A 20 -1.72 -9.83 15.11
C GLY A 20 -2.55 -8.64 14.67
N CYS A 21 -2.29 -7.49 15.29
CA CYS A 21 -2.77 -6.18 14.86
C CYS A 21 -2.18 -5.86 13.48
N SER A 22 -2.58 -6.63 12.46
CA SER A 22 -2.28 -6.32 11.08
C SER A 22 -2.97 -4.99 10.81
N PRO A 23 -2.25 -4.03 10.22
CA PRO A 23 -2.89 -2.79 9.82
C PRO A 23 -4.06 -3.12 8.91
N LYS A 24 -5.25 -2.67 9.30
CA LYS A 24 -6.49 -3.09 8.68
C LYS A 24 -7.11 -1.90 7.99
N LEU A 25 -7.58 -2.11 6.76
CA LEU A 25 -8.44 -1.18 6.08
C LEU A 25 -9.70 -0.89 6.90
N PRO A 26 -10.33 0.29 6.74
CA PRO A 26 -11.61 0.60 7.38
C PRO A 26 -12.69 -0.43 7.03
N ASP A 27 -13.66 -0.59 7.93
CA ASP A 27 -14.79 -1.48 7.69
C ASP A 27 -15.58 -1.09 6.43
N GLY A 28 -16.00 -2.10 5.67
CA GLY A 28 -16.76 -1.96 4.42
C GLY A 28 -15.90 -1.76 3.17
N ILE A 29 -14.57 -1.77 3.29
CA ILE A 29 -13.66 -1.84 2.13
C ILE A 29 -13.42 -3.30 1.77
N ASP A 30 -13.62 -3.65 0.51
CA ASP A 30 -13.30 -4.98 -0.01
C ASP A 30 -11.81 -5.02 -0.39
N GLU A 31 -11.00 -5.60 0.50
CA GLU A 31 -9.55 -5.73 0.29
C GLU A 31 -9.20 -6.61 -0.93
N THR A 32 -10.03 -7.59 -1.26
CA THR A 32 -9.81 -8.45 -2.43
C THR A 32 -10.07 -7.65 -3.70
N ALA A 33 -11.21 -6.96 -3.79
CA ALA A 33 -11.53 -6.09 -4.91
C ALA A 33 -10.52 -4.95 -5.05
N LEU A 34 -10.02 -4.40 -3.95
CA LEU A 34 -8.95 -3.41 -3.94
C LEU A 34 -7.66 -3.96 -4.56
N THR A 35 -7.21 -5.12 -4.08
CA THR A 35 -5.97 -5.76 -4.53
C THR A 35 -6.04 -6.13 -6.01
N GLU A 36 -7.13 -6.78 -6.44
CA GLU A 36 -7.36 -7.10 -7.84
C GLU A 36 -7.53 -5.86 -8.72
N GLY A 37 -8.23 -4.85 -8.21
CA GLY A 37 -8.46 -3.59 -8.89
C GLY A 37 -7.16 -2.84 -9.17
N VAL A 38 -6.29 -2.73 -8.17
CA VAL A 38 -4.96 -2.12 -8.31
C VAL A 38 -4.06 -2.96 -9.22
N GLY A 39 -4.07 -4.28 -9.05
CA GLY A 39 -3.31 -5.21 -9.91
C GLY A 39 -3.69 -5.08 -11.38
N ARG A 40 -4.98 -4.95 -11.69
CA ARG A 40 -5.46 -4.73 -13.07
C ARG A 40 -5.14 -3.33 -13.59
N ALA A 41 -5.19 -2.32 -12.72
CA ALA A 41 -5.02 -0.92 -13.09
C ALA A 41 -3.57 -0.57 -13.46
N ILE A 42 -2.62 -0.99 -12.61
CA ILE A 42 -1.21 -0.62 -12.70
C ILE A 42 -0.26 -1.75 -12.27
N GLY A 43 -0.72 -3.00 -12.21
CA GLY A 43 0.11 -4.11 -11.72
C GLY A 43 1.32 -4.38 -12.60
N SER A 44 2.49 -4.41 -11.98
CA SER A 44 3.76 -4.81 -12.57
C SER A 44 4.71 -5.30 -11.48
N ALA A 45 5.85 -5.90 -11.85
CA ALA A 45 6.86 -6.33 -10.89
C ALA A 45 7.47 -5.14 -10.09
N SER A 46 7.37 -3.92 -10.61
CA SER A 46 7.91 -2.70 -9.99
C SER A 46 6.86 -1.82 -9.32
N THR A 47 5.59 -2.23 -9.31
CA THR A 47 4.50 -1.45 -8.72
C THR A 47 4.47 -1.60 -7.20
N CYS A 48 4.43 -0.45 -6.51
CA CYS A 48 4.11 -0.37 -5.10
C CYS A 48 2.94 0.60 -4.90
N VAL A 49 1.93 0.17 -4.13
CA VAL A 49 0.87 1.05 -3.63
C VAL A 49 0.76 0.87 -2.12
N MET A 50 0.70 1.96 -1.37
CA MET A 50 0.54 1.94 0.08
C MET A 50 -0.52 2.94 0.49
N MET A 51 -1.24 2.63 1.56
CA MET A 51 -2.18 3.54 2.20
C MET A 51 -1.82 3.73 3.67
N ALA A 52 -2.05 4.93 4.18
CA ALA A 52 -1.94 5.26 5.58
C ALA A 52 -3.21 5.95 6.09
N ASP A 53 -3.49 5.77 7.38
CA ASP A 53 -4.49 6.55 8.10
C ASP A 53 -4.02 8.00 8.35
N ALA A 54 -4.88 8.80 8.96
CA ALA A 54 -4.58 10.20 9.29
C ALA A 54 -3.38 10.39 10.25
N SER A 55 -2.95 9.35 10.96
CA SER A 55 -1.74 9.38 11.80
C SER A 55 -0.46 9.04 11.02
N GLY A 56 -0.59 8.65 9.75
CA GLY A 56 0.53 8.17 8.93
C GLY A 56 0.89 6.71 9.16
N LYS A 57 0.07 5.96 9.93
CA LYS A 57 0.23 4.52 10.08
C LYS A 57 -0.23 3.82 8.81
N ILE A 58 0.65 3.02 8.22
CA ILE A 58 0.34 2.22 7.03
C ILE A 58 -0.78 1.24 7.39
N VAL A 59 -1.88 1.24 6.63
CA VAL A 59 -3.04 0.36 6.82
C VAL A 59 -3.22 -0.67 5.71
N TRP A 60 -2.54 -0.49 4.58
CA TRP A 60 -2.61 -1.42 3.46
C TRP A 60 -1.44 -1.24 2.49
N ARG A 61 -1.08 -2.31 1.77
CA ARG A 61 -0.01 -2.30 0.79
C ARG A 61 -0.25 -3.34 -0.31
N ALA A 62 -0.13 -2.91 -1.56
CA ALA A 62 0.05 -3.79 -2.72
C ALA A 62 1.49 -3.71 -3.24
N GLY A 63 2.04 -4.87 -3.58
CA GLY A 63 3.45 -5.03 -3.97
C GLY A 63 4.29 -5.72 -2.89
N GLY A 64 5.48 -6.19 -3.27
CA GLY A 64 6.43 -6.83 -2.36
C GLY A 64 7.12 -5.82 -1.42
N TYR A 65 7.58 -6.27 -0.26
CA TYR A 65 8.25 -5.38 0.71
C TYR A 65 9.48 -4.71 0.07
N ILE A 66 10.26 -5.52 -0.65
CA ILE A 66 11.43 -5.07 -1.41
C ILE A 66 11.03 -4.03 -2.48
N THR A 67 9.93 -4.24 -3.20
CA THR A 67 9.45 -3.30 -4.23
C THR A 67 9.12 -1.94 -3.63
N CYS A 68 8.45 -1.90 -2.47
CA CYS A 68 8.07 -0.66 -1.80
C CYS A 68 9.23 0.04 -1.07
N ALA A 69 10.28 -0.71 -0.72
CA ALA A 69 11.48 -0.21 -0.05
C ALA A 69 12.59 0.26 -1.02
N ARG A 70 12.31 0.32 -2.33
CA ARG A 70 13.28 0.81 -3.33
C ARG A 70 13.51 2.30 -3.16
N ASN A 71 14.78 2.70 -3.16
CA ASN A 71 15.18 4.09 -3.26
C ASN A 71 15.00 4.56 -4.70
N LEU A 72 14.10 5.52 -4.91
CA LEU A 72 13.74 6.05 -6.22
C LEU A 72 13.85 7.58 -6.21
N PRO A 73 14.16 8.23 -7.34
CA PRO A 73 14.20 9.70 -7.42
C PRO A 73 12.85 10.31 -7.02
N ASP A 74 12.88 11.40 -6.24
CA ASP A 74 11.69 12.14 -5.82
C ASP A 74 11.13 13.07 -6.92
N CYS A 75 11.85 13.17 -8.03
CA CYS A 75 11.60 14.08 -9.16
C CYS A 75 11.62 15.57 -8.81
N ALA A 76 12.18 15.94 -7.66
CA ALA A 76 12.44 17.32 -7.25
C ALA A 76 13.94 17.66 -7.21
N GLY A 77 14.81 16.70 -7.57
CA GLY A 77 16.27 16.85 -7.52
C GLY A 77 16.85 16.59 -6.13
N GLY A 78 16.05 16.01 -5.22
CA GLY A 78 16.47 15.62 -3.89
C GLY A 78 17.17 14.26 -3.85
N GLN A 79 17.39 13.78 -2.62
CA GLN A 79 17.90 12.43 -2.39
C GLN A 79 16.82 11.39 -2.77
N PRO A 80 17.22 10.18 -3.22
CA PRO A 80 16.28 9.10 -3.43
C PRO A 80 15.46 8.79 -2.18
N VAL A 81 14.18 8.44 -2.38
CA VAL A 81 13.22 8.18 -1.33
C VAL A 81 12.49 6.85 -1.56
N ILE A 82 12.04 6.24 -0.46
CA ILE A 82 11.16 5.06 -0.49
C ILE A 82 9.69 5.48 -0.43
N ALA A 83 8.79 4.59 -0.86
CA ALA A 83 7.35 4.88 -0.93
C ALA A 83 6.76 5.30 0.43
N GLU A 84 7.19 4.67 1.53
CA GLU A 84 6.70 5.00 2.88
C GLU A 84 7.01 6.44 3.31
N VAL A 85 8.20 6.96 2.99
CA VAL A 85 8.58 8.34 3.30
C VAL A 85 7.68 9.31 2.53
N VAL A 86 7.44 9.00 1.27
CA VAL A 86 6.59 9.78 0.38
C VAL A 86 5.13 9.78 0.86
N LEU A 87 4.62 8.62 1.31
CA LEU A 87 3.28 8.46 1.89
C LEU A 87 3.11 9.32 3.15
N LYS A 88 4.02 9.18 4.12
CA LYS A 88 3.97 9.93 5.38
C LYS A 88 4.02 11.43 5.14
N ALA A 89 4.85 11.87 4.19
CA ALA A 89 4.93 13.28 3.80
C ALA A 89 3.69 13.81 3.08
N ALA A 90 2.82 12.94 2.56
CA ALA A 90 1.59 13.30 1.83
C ALA A 90 0.35 13.35 2.74
N VAL A 91 0.41 12.83 3.97
CA VAL A 91 -0.74 12.83 4.89
C VAL A 91 -1.23 14.27 5.11
N GLY A 92 -2.54 14.47 4.93
CA GLY A 92 -3.19 15.78 5.08
C GLY A 92 -2.84 16.80 3.99
N LYS A 93 -2.20 16.38 2.89
CA LYS A 93 -1.83 17.26 1.77
C LYS A 93 -2.67 16.98 0.52
N PRO A 94 -2.80 17.97 -0.39
CA PRO A 94 -3.44 17.76 -1.67
C PRO A 94 -2.76 16.68 -2.51
N ALA A 95 -3.50 16.13 -3.47
CA ALA A 95 -2.94 15.21 -4.44
C ALA A 95 -1.80 15.84 -5.22
N ARG A 96 -0.73 15.07 -5.43
CA ARG A 96 0.43 15.43 -6.24
C ARG A 96 0.89 14.21 -7.02
N PHE A 97 1.49 14.46 -8.17
CA PHE A 97 2.08 13.44 -9.01
C PHE A 97 3.36 13.97 -9.61
N ALA A 98 4.29 13.08 -9.91
CA ALA A 98 5.56 13.45 -10.53
C ALA A 98 6.07 12.31 -11.41
N SER A 99 6.86 12.67 -12.42
CA SER A 99 7.58 11.70 -13.24
C SER A 99 8.92 12.25 -13.67
N CYS A 100 9.92 11.38 -13.69
CA CYS A 100 11.26 11.74 -14.11
C CYS A 100 12.03 10.47 -14.54
N PRO A 101 13.12 10.61 -15.31
CA PRO A 101 14.02 9.50 -15.61
C PRO A 101 14.63 8.91 -14.35
N THR A 102 14.92 7.60 -14.38
CA THR A 102 15.72 6.92 -13.35
C THR A 102 17.09 6.51 -13.91
N GLY A 103 18.13 6.71 -13.10
CA GLY A 103 19.52 6.35 -13.45
C GLY A 103 20.18 7.19 -14.55
N THR A 104 21.44 6.87 -14.84
CA THR A 104 22.23 7.49 -15.90
C THR A 104 21.98 6.75 -17.22
N GLY A 105 21.15 7.31 -18.10
CA GLY A 105 20.81 6.69 -19.40
C GLY A 105 19.36 6.85 -19.83
N GLY A 106 18.45 7.22 -18.92
CA GLY A 106 17.08 7.63 -19.24
C GLY A 106 16.15 6.55 -19.82
N ALA A 107 16.61 5.30 -19.91
CA ALA A 107 15.80 4.18 -20.42
C ALA A 107 14.60 3.88 -19.51
N ASN A 108 14.79 4.00 -18.18
CA ASN A 108 13.73 3.85 -17.21
C ASN A 108 13.19 5.21 -16.78
N THR A 109 11.91 5.23 -16.43
CA THR A 109 11.28 6.36 -15.75
C THR A 109 10.62 5.90 -14.46
N VAL A 110 10.41 6.82 -13.53
CA VAL A 110 9.58 6.61 -12.35
C VAL A 110 8.35 7.51 -12.45
N GLY A 111 7.19 6.93 -12.12
CA GLY A 111 5.94 7.67 -11.94
C GLY A 111 5.50 7.57 -10.48
N TRP A 112 5.17 8.71 -9.90
CA TRP A 112 4.68 8.86 -8.55
C TRP A 112 3.27 9.47 -8.58
N ALA A 113 2.36 8.91 -7.80
CA ALA A 113 1.08 9.52 -7.45
C ALA A 113 0.85 9.41 -5.94
N MET A 114 0.40 10.48 -5.30
CA MET A 114 0.02 10.43 -3.89
C MET A 114 -1.00 11.50 -3.57
N GLY A 115 -1.79 11.27 -2.53
CA GLY A 115 -2.83 12.18 -2.12
C GLY A 115 -3.88 11.50 -1.24
N PRO A 116 -4.96 12.21 -0.91
CA PRO A 116 -6.09 11.61 -0.23
C PRO A 116 -6.69 10.49 -1.10
N VAL A 117 -7.11 9.39 -0.47
CA VAL A 117 -7.94 8.39 -1.14
C VAL A 117 -9.30 9.02 -1.43
N PRO A 118 -9.79 8.98 -2.68
CA PRO A 118 -11.07 9.58 -3.03
C PRO A 118 -12.20 8.90 -2.29
N THR A 119 -13.25 9.66 -1.98
CA THR A 119 -14.50 9.13 -1.44
C THR A 119 -15.48 8.93 -2.58
N GLY A 120 -15.98 7.71 -2.76
CA GLY A 120 -16.97 7.38 -3.77
C GLY A 120 -18.37 7.87 -3.40
N ASP A 121 -19.25 7.93 -4.40
CA ASP A 121 -20.61 8.41 -4.22
C ASP A 121 -21.37 7.58 -3.17
N GLY A 122 -21.93 8.27 -2.17
CA GLY A 122 -22.66 7.64 -1.08
C GLY A 122 -21.79 6.88 -0.07
N LYS A 123 -20.46 7.02 -0.12
CA LYS A 123 -19.54 6.46 0.87
C LYS A 123 -19.09 7.51 1.89
N PRO A 124 -18.82 7.12 3.15
CA PRO A 124 -18.24 8.04 4.12
C PRO A 124 -16.77 8.29 3.82
N ALA A 125 -16.32 9.52 4.03
CA ALA A 125 -14.90 9.86 3.98
C ALA A 125 -14.11 9.00 4.96
N ARG A 126 -12.94 8.52 4.53
CA ARG A 126 -12.10 7.58 5.30
C ARG A 126 -10.79 8.19 5.80
N ASP A 127 -10.51 9.45 5.42
CA ASP A 127 -9.30 10.19 5.77
C ASP A 127 -8.00 9.40 5.57
N LEU A 128 -7.98 8.55 4.53
CA LEU A 128 -6.79 7.81 4.13
C LEU A 128 -5.99 8.62 3.12
N THR A 129 -4.68 8.43 3.17
CA THR A 129 -3.74 8.92 2.16
C THR A 129 -3.11 7.72 1.46
N TYR A 130 -2.84 7.84 0.17
CA TYR A 130 -2.11 6.81 -0.58
C TYR A 130 -0.84 7.36 -1.22
N VAL A 131 0.04 6.42 -1.55
CA VAL A 131 1.10 6.59 -2.55
C VAL A 131 1.05 5.41 -3.50
N ALA A 132 1.26 5.67 -4.77
CA ALA A 132 1.46 4.68 -5.81
C ALA A 132 2.71 5.05 -6.60
N VAL A 133 3.57 4.07 -6.86
CA VAL A 133 4.81 4.24 -7.60
C VAL A 133 5.05 3.08 -8.55
N MET A 134 5.56 3.41 -9.73
CA MET A 134 6.04 2.45 -10.71
C MET A 134 7.35 2.95 -11.30
N GLU A 135 8.31 2.05 -11.51
CA GLU A 135 9.58 2.37 -12.17
C GLU A 135 9.93 1.33 -13.22
N GLY A 136 10.50 1.78 -14.34
CA GLY A 136 10.93 0.93 -15.44
C GLY A 136 10.72 1.59 -16.81
N GLU A 137 11.09 0.90 -17.87
CA GLU A 137 10.99 1.40 -19.26
C GLU A 137 9.56 1.72 -19.68
N ARG A 138 8.58 0.97 -19.14
CA ARG A 138 7.15 1.15 -19.39
C ARG A 138 6.41 1.73 -18.17
N ALA A 139 7.13 2.43 -17.29
CA ALA A 139 6.49 3.14 -16.18
C ALA A 139 5.48 4.15 -16.71
N LEU A 140 4.32 4.21 -16.07
CA LEU A 140 3.27 5.13 -16.42
C LEU A 140 3.61 6.48 -15.79
N PRO A 141 3.27 7.60 -16.43
CA PRO A 141 3.37 8.91 -15.81
C PRO A 141 2.55 8.97 -14.51
N GLY A 142 2.98 9.77 -13.55
CA GLY A 142 2.35 9.88 -12.23
C GLY A 142 0.87 10.26 -12.30
N ARG A 143 0.50 11.16 -13.23
CA ARG A 143 -0.92 11.51 -13.46
C ARG A 143 -1.74 10.31 -13.91
N GLU A 144 -1.19 9.47 -14.78
CA GLU A 144 -1.89 8.29 -15.27
C GLU A 144 -1.99 7.20 -14.19
N ILE A 145 -0.95 7.05 -13.36
CA ILE A 145 -1.00 6.21 -12.15
C ILE A 145 -2.14 6.67 -11.25
N GLN A 146 -2.21 7.98 -10.94
CA GLN A 146 -3.25 8.59 -10.11
C GLN A 146 -4.64 8.18 -10.61
N GLU A 147 -4.95 8.50 -11.86
CA GLU A 147 -6.26 8.25 -12.46
C GLU A 147 -6.64 6.76 -12.43
N ARG A 148 -5.70 5.87 -12.75
CA ARG A 148 -5.96 4.42 -12.81
C ARG A 148 -6.20 3.83 -11.43
N VAL A 149 -5.40 4.25 -10.45
CA VAL A 149 -5.45 3.76 -9.07
C VAL A 149 -6.67 4.29 -8.32
N GLU A 150 -6.98 5.59 -8.45
CA GLU A 150 -8.15 6.19 -7.81
C GLU A 150 -9.45 5.57 -8.32
N ARG A 151 -9.55 5.25 -9.62
CA ARG A 151 -10.67 4.47 -10.16
C ARG A 151 -10.77 3.07 -9.55
N ALA A 152 -9.64 2.44 -9.21
CA ALA A 152 -9.65 1.14 -8.53
C ALA A 152 -10.13 1.27 -7.09
N PHE A 153 -9.77 2.36 -6.40
CA PHE A 153 -10.23 2.65 -5.04
C PHE A 153 -11.76 2.81 -4.98
N THR A 154 -12.34 3.66 -5.83
CA THR A 154 -13.81 3.83 -5.86
C THR A 154 -14.54 2.51 -6.09
N ARG A 155 -14.02 1.62 -6.95
CA ARG A 155 -14.61 0.28 -7.17
C ARG A 155 -14.48 -0.65 -5.97
N ALA A 156 -13.48 -0.46 -5.12
CA ALA A 156 -13.27 -1.25 -3.90
C ALA A 156 -14.13 -0.78 -2.71
N GLY A 157 -14.92 0.28 -2.89
CA GLY A 157 -15.88 0.76 -1.90
C GLY A 157 -15.41 1.95 -1.06
N PHE A 158 -14.33 2.62 -1.49
CA PHE A 158 -13.98 3.95 -0.99
C PHE A 158 -14.96 5.01 -1.46
#